data_AF-A0A380N0I3-F1
#
_entry.id   AF-A0A380N0I3-F1
#
_cell.length_a   1.000
_cell.length_b   1.000
_cell.length_c   1.000
_cell.angle_alpha   90.00
_cell.angle_beta   90.00
_cell.angle_gamma   90.00
#
_symmetry.space_group_name_H-M   'P 1'
#
loop_
_entity.id
_entity.type
_entity.pdbx_description
1 polymer ?
#
loop_
_entity_poly.entity_id
_entity_poly.type
_entity_poly.pdbx_seq_one_letter_code
_entity_poly.pdbx_strand_id
1 'polypeptide(L)' 'MKIIYQGAKRGQIRQYANTLQRLIETIPADIFLLACTELPLFLPYISATNKQLIDPTEILAKAAIDFALDL' A
#
# COMPACT_ATOMS: atom_id res chain seq x y z
N MET A 1 -2.42 8.88 -10.30
CA MET A 1 -1.02 8.46 -10.59
C MET A 1 0.07 9.27 -9.90
N LYS A 2 -0.15 10.52 -9.43
CA LYS A 2 0.90 11.36 -8.80
C LYS A 2 1.61 10.67 -7.61
N ILE A 3 0.88 10.06 -6.69
CA ILE A 3 1.46 9.35 -5.51
C ILE A 3 2.43 8.24 -5.94
N ILE A 4 2.10 7.49 -6.98
CA ILE A 4 2.95 6.40 -7.48
C ILE A 4 4.16 6.95 -8.23
N TYR A 5 3.93 7.73 -9.29
CA TYR A 5 5.00 8.12 -10.23
C TYR A 5 5.83 9.31 -9.75
N GLN A 6 5.23 10.27 -9.06
CA GLN A 6 5.93 11.45 -8.54
C GLN A 6 6.33 11.25 -7.07
N GLY A 7 5.59 10.44 -6.32
CA GLY A 7 5.93 10.06 -4.95
C GLY A 7 6.92 8.90 -4.91
N ALA A 8 6.41 7.67 -4.86
CA ALA A 8 7.22 6.48 -4.61
C ALA A 8 8.35 6.25 -5.64
N LYS A 9 8.04 6.29 -6.94
CA LYS A 9 9.06 6.05 -8.00
C LYS A 9 10.19 7.11 -8.03
N ARG A 10 10.02 8.25 -7.36
CA ARG A 10 11.05 9.29 -7.21
C ARG A 10 11.64 9.37 -5.81
N GLY A 11 11.34 8.40 -4.93
CA GLY A 11 11.80 8.39 -3.55
C GLY A 11 11.15 9.45 -2.65
N GLN A 12 10.08 10.13 -3.09
CA GLN A 12 9.41 11.20 -2.35
C GLN A 12 8.29 10.67 -1.43
N ILE A 13 8.48 9.48 -0.83
CA ILE A 13 7.44 8.76 -0.09
C ILE A 13 6.86 9.62 1.05
N ARG A 14 7.71 10.19 1.90
CA ARG A 14 7.27 11.03 3.04
C ARG A 14 6.44 12.24 2.61
N GLN A 15 6.80 12.88 1.49
CA GLN A 15 6.10 14.06 0.98
C GLN A 15 4.67 13.73 0.54
N TYR A 16 4.44 12.52 0.02
CA TYR A 16 3.14 12.10 -0.51
C TYR A 16 2.31 11.25 0.46
N ALA A 17 2.88 10.79 1.59
CA ALA A 17 2.19 9.97 2.58
C ALA A 17 0.87 10.60 3.08
N ASN A 18 0.88 11.89 3.45
CA ASN A 18 -0.34 12.59 3.87
C ASN A 18 -1.40 12.68 2.76
N THR A 19 -0.98 12.72 1.49
CA THR A 19 -1.92 12.73 0.37
C THR A 19 -2.60 11.37 0.23
N LEU A 20 -1.85 10.27 0.38
CA LEU A 20 -2.41 8.93 0.38
C LEU A 20 -3.34 8.70 1.58
N GLN A 21 -2.96 9.12 2.79
CA GLN A 21 -3.82 9.04 3.98
C GLN A 21 -5.17 9.72 3.72
N ARG A 22 -5.16 10.97 3.22
CA ARG A 22 -6.40 11.71 2.95
C ARG A 22 -7.30 10.99 1.94
N LEU A 23 -6.71 10.36 0.92
CA LEU A 23 -7.48 9.57 -0.04
C LEU A 23 -8.11 8.33 0.61
N ILE A 24 -7.33 7.61 1.41
CA ILE A 24 -7.81 6.46 2.19
C ILE A 24 -8.99 6.90 3.05
N GLU A 25 -8.87 7.99 3.80
CA GLU A 25 -9.95 8.47 4.69
C GLU A 25 -11.19 8.97 3.95
N THR A 26 -11.04 9.60 2.80
CA THR A 26 -12.17 10.23 2.07
C THR A 26 -12.99 9.21 1.29
N ILE A 27 -12.38 8.13 0.78
CA ILE A 27 -13.10 7.13 0.01
C ILE A 27 -13.96 6.28 0.95
N PRO A 28 -15.29 6.15 0.71
CA PRO A 28 -16.19 5.36 1.55
C PRO A 28 -16.04 3.87 1.24
N ALA A 29 -14.93 3.30 1.70
CA ALA A 29 -14.63 1.88 1.61
C ALA A 29 -14.04 1.40 2.93
N ASP A 30 -14.36 0.17 3.31
CA ASP A 30 -13.81 -0.48 4.50
C ASP A 30 -12.44 -1.14 4.21
N ILE A 31 -12.21 -1.51 2.95
CA ILE A 31 -11.03 -2.25 2.49
C ILE A 31 -10.39 -1.53 1.30
N PHE A 32 -9.07 -1.35 1.36
CA PHE A 32 -8.25 -0.82 0.28
C PHE A 32 -7.21 -1.83 -0.15
N LEU A 33 -7.26 -2.20 -1.43
CA LEU A 33 -6.19 -2.97 -2.07
C LEU A 33 -5.08 -2.01 -2.50
N LEU A 34 -3.87 -2.20 -1.96
CA LEU A 34 -2.67 -1.48 -2.38
C LEU A 34 -2.11 -2.10 -3.68
N ALA A 35 -2.94 -2.06 -4.74
CA ALA A 35 -2.76 -2.86 -5.95
C ALA A 35 -1.62 -2.43 -6.89
N CYS A 36 -0.82 -1.45 -6.49
CA CYS A 36 0.45 -1.15 -7.14
C CYS A 36 1.55 -1.39 -6.11
N THR A 37 2.61 -2.11 -6.49
CA THR A 37 3.68 -2.51 -5.59
C THR A 37 4.40 -1.33 -4.92
N GLU A 38 4.23 -0.10 -5.43
CA GLU A 38 4.71 1.13 -4.79
C GLU A 38 3.86 1.63 -3.61
N LEU A 39 2.56 1.32 -3.56
CA LEU A 39 1.66 1.80 -2.51
C LEU A 39 1.99 1.25 -1.12
N PRO A 40 2.36 -0.04 -0.96
CA PRO A 40 2.82 -0.58 0.32
C PRO A 40 4.02 0.15 0.92
N LEU A 41 4.87 0.78 0.09
CA LEU A 41 6.03 1.55 0.58
C LEU A 41 5.64 2.76 1.46
N PHE A 42 4.39 3.19 1.39
CA PHE A 42 3.86 4.27 2.23
C PHE A 42 3.38 3.80 3.60
N LEU A 43 3.14 2.49 3.82
CA LEU A 43 2.56 1.95 5.05
C LEU A 43 3.27 2.44 6.34
N PRO A 44 4.62 2.50 6.41
CA PRO A 44 5.30 3.01 7.60
C PRO A 44 5.04 4.50 7.92
N TYR A 45 4.44 5.23 6.98
CA TYR A 45 4.14 6.66 7.08
C TYR A 45 2.63 6.95 7.13
N ILE A 46 1.80 5.92 7.05
CA ILE A 46 0.35 6.02 7.21
C ILE A 46 0.05 6.04 8.71
N SER A 47 -0.77 7.01 9.13
CA SER A 47 -1.28 7.07 10.50
C SER A 47 -2.32 6.00 10.72
N ALA A 48 -2.57 5.63 11.98
CA ALA A 48 -3.61 4.67 12.33
C ALA A 48 -4.96 5.07 11.68
N THR A 49 -5.57 4.12 11.01
CA THR A 49 -6.87 4.24 10.33
C THR A 49 -7.73 3.04 10.73
N ASN A 50 -9.05 3.19 10.71
CA ASN A 50 -9.99 2.09 10.94
C ASN A 50 -10.24 1.24 9.68
N LYS A 51 -9.63 1.61 8.54
CA LYS A 51 -9.77 0.94 7.25
C LYS A 51 -8.74 -0.17 7.12
N GLN A 52 -9.14 -1.28 6.50
CA GLN A 52 -8.23 -2.39 6.23
C GLN A 52 -7.39 -2.10 4.98
N LEU A 53 -6.07 -2.09 5.12
CA LEU A 53 -5.14 -1.93 4.01
C LEU A 53 -4.55 -3.31 3.68
N ILE A 54 -4.78 -3.79 2.47
CA ILE A 54 -4.27 -5.07 1.99
C ILE A 54 -3.11 -4.81 1.05
N ASP A 55 -1.95 -5.43 1.31
CA ASP A 55 -0.82 -5.47 0.38
C ASP A 55 -0.86 -6.76 -0.45
N PRO A 56 -1.28 -6.71 -1.74
CA PRO A 56 -1.25 -7.88 -2.61
C PRO A 56 0.16 -8.39 -2.88
N THR A 57 1.20 -7.55 -2.72
CA THR A 57 2.60 -7.94 -2.85
C THR A 57 2.99 -8.91 -1.74
N GLU A 58 2.59 -8.64 -0.50
CA GLU A 58 2.82 -9.53 0.63
C GLU A 58 2.05 -10.85 0.47
N ILE A 59 0.80 -10.79 0.01
CA ILE A 59 -0.02 -11.99 -0.27
C ILE A 59 0.65 -12.86 -1.34
N LEU A 60 1.11 -12.24 -2.44
CA LEU A 60 1.82 -12.94 -3.49
C LEU A 60 3.12 -13.57 -2.98
N ALA A 61 3.87 -12.85 -2.16
CA ALA A 61 5.11 -13.36 -1.57
C ALA A 61 4.86 -14.58 -0.67
N LYS A 62 3.81 -14.55 0.17
CA LYS A 62 3.41 -15.70 0.99
C LYS A 62 3.00 -16.89 0.13
N ALA A 63 2.13 -16.68 -0.85
CA ALA A 63 1.71 -17.74 -1.76
C ALA A 63 2.90 -18.37 -2.53
N ALA A 64 3.89 -17.57 -2.91
CA ALA A 64 5.10 -18.08 -3.54
C ALA A 64 5.97 -18.92 -2.59
N ILE A 65 6.04 -18.54 -1.31
CA ILE A 65 6.72 -19.33 -0.26
C ILE A 65 5.98 -20.65 -0.04
N ASP A 66 4.66 -20.61 0.13
CA ASP A 66 3.84 -21.81 0.37
C ASP A 66 4.01 -22.79 -0.80
N PHE A 67 3.92 -22.29 -2.03
CA PHE A 67 4.16 -23.07 -3.25
C PHE A 67 5.58 -23.65 -3.31
N ALA A 68 6.59 -22.88 -2.93
CA ALA A 68 7.98 -23.35 -2.98
C ALA A 68 8.31 -24.39 -1.90
N LEU A 69 7.55 -24.42 -0.80
CA LEU A 69 7.76 -25.31 0.34
C LEU A 69 6.83 -26.55 0.32
N ASP A 70 5.95 -26.69 -0.69
CA ASP A 70 4.89 -27.71 -0.73
C ASP A 70 4.04 -27.73 0.57
N LEU A 71 3.76 -26.55 1.13
CA LEU A 71 2.89 -26.36 2.30
C LEU A 71 1.40 -26.35 1.91
#